data_AF-A0A0G3I2J9-F1
#
_entry.id   AF-A0A0G3I2J9-F1
#
_cell.length_a   1.000
_cell.length_b   1.000
_cell.length_c   1.000
_cell.angle_alpha   90.00
_cell.angle_beta   90.00
_cell.angle_gamma   90.00
#
_symmetry.space_group_name_H-M   'P 1'
#
loop_
_entity.id
_entity.type
_entity.pdbx_description
1 polymer ?
#
loop_
_entity_poly.entity_id
_entity_poly.type
_entity_poly.pdbx_seq_one_letter_code
_entity_poly.pdbx_strand_id
1 'polypeptide(L)'
;MVDKSACLDAKDIVELMRYLPHRYPFLLVDKIIDIHNDEFAIGIKNVTFNEPHFMGHFPGRPVMPGILIVEGMAQTAGAICAIHNGFDKREPAYLIAIDKARFRKPVFPGDRLEFHVHKIRNRVDLWKFNCLAKVEDKVVAEAEISAMVMREQRIEE
;
A
#
# COMPACT_ATOMS: atom_id res chain seq x y z
N MET A 1 -3.64 12.32 34.12
CA MET A 1 -3.34 11.23 33.17
C MET A 1 -4.24 11.45 31.97
N VAL A 2 -3.69 11.96 30.87
CA VAL A 2 -4.47 12.20 29.65
C VAL A 2 -4.56 10.87 28.91
N ASP A 3 -5.79 10.46 28.65
CA ASP A 3 -6.16 9.32 27.82
C ASP A 3 -5.54 9.48 26.42
N LYS A 4 -4.61 8.59 26.05
CA LYS A 4 -4.06 8.49 24.68
C LYS A 4 -5.13 7.80 23.81
N SER A 5 -6.27 8.45 23.65
CA SER A 5 -7.22 8.14 22.58
C SER A 5 -6.45 8.19 21.27
N ALA A 6 -6.49 7.09 20.51
CA ALA A 6 -5.74 6.87 19.27
C ALA A 6 -5.82 8.12 18.36
N CYS A 7 -4.71 8.86 18.25
CA CYS A 7 -4.61 9.96 17.31
C CYS A 7 -4.44 9.33 15.93
N LEU A 8 -5.49 9.34 15.11
CA LEU A 8 -5.44 8.90 13.73
C LEU A 8 -4.53 9.86 12.95
N ASP A 9 -3.40 9.35 12.47
CA ASP A 9 -2.48 10.12 11.62
C ASP A 9 -2.84 9.93 10.13
N ALA A 10 -2.48 10.91 9.31
CA ALA A 10 -2.64 10.86 7.87
C ALA A 10 -1.34 11.32 7.19
N LYS A 11 -1.10 10.84 5.98
CA LYS A 11 0.07 11.20 5.17
C LYS A 11 -0.33 11.52 3.74
N ASP A 12 0.01 12.72 3.28
CA ASP A 12 -0.15 13.11 1.89
C ASP A 12 0.96 12.53 0.98
N ILE A 13 0.84 12.76 -0.32
CA ILE A 13 1.79 12.22 -1.30
C ILE A 13 3.25 12.67 -1.08
N VAL A 14 3.46 13.92 -0.65
CA VAL A 14 4.81 14.47 -0.46
C VAL A 14 5.46 13.83 0.77
N GLU A 15 4.67 13.58 1.82
CA GLU A 15 5.11 12.83 2.99
C GLU A 15 5.38 11.37 2.63
N LEU A 16 4.50 10.70 1.89
CA LEU A 16 4.67 9.31 1.48
C LEU A 16 5.97 9.10 0.68
N MET A 17 6.36 10.04 -0.18
CA MET A 17 7.61 9.97 -0.96
C MET A 17 8.88 9.99 -0.10
N ARG A 18 8.80 10.31 1.20
CA ARG A 18 9.92 10.23 2.15
C ARG A 18 10.15 8.80 2.63
N TYR A 19 9.07 8.03 2.76
CA TYR A 19 9.07 6.66 3.27
C TYR A 19 9.11 5.62 2.14
N LEU A 20 8.40 5.88 1.04
CA LEU A 20 8.36 4.99 -0.11
C LEU A 20 9.44 5.37 -1.14
N PRO A 21 10.26 4.41 -1.60
CA PRO A 21 11.21 4.63 -2.70
C PRO A 21 10.50 4.72 -4.07
N HIS A 22 9.28 4.17 -4.19
CA HIS A 22 8.50 4.13 -5.42
C HIS A 22 8.28 5.51 -6.05
N ARG A 23 8.42 5.60 -7.37
CA ARG A 23 8.20 6.82 -8.17
C ARG A 23 7.36 6.49 -9.39
N TYR A 24 6.86 7.51 -10.09
CA TYR A 24 6.15 7.32 -11.36
C TYR A 24 6.95 6.40 -12.31
N PRO A 25 6.30 5.42 -12.97
CA PRO A 25 4.86 5.13 -12.97
C PRO A 25 4.39 4.11 -11.92
N PHE A 26 5.17 3.86 -10.87
CA PHE A 26 4.99 2.75 -9.92
C PHE A 26 4.72 3.18 -8.47
N LEU A 27 4.43 4.46 -8.22
CA LEU A 27 3.85 4.91 -6.94
C LEU A 27 2.32 4.86 -7.07
N LEU A 28 1.68 3.92 -6.38
CA LEU A 28 0.29 3.52 -6.59
C LEU A 28 -0.61 3.81 -5.37
N VAL A 29 -0.17 4.70 -4.49
CA VAL A 29 -0.93 5.20 -3.34
C VAL A 29 -0.77 6.72 -3.31
N ASP A 30 -1.88 7.44 -3.30
CA ASP A 30 -1.93 8.90 -3.36
C ASP A 30 -1.94 9.54 -1.96
N LYS A 31 -2.49 8.82 -0.98
CA LYS A 31 -2.64 9.26 0.42
C LYS A 31 -2.83 8.05 1.32
N ILE A 32 -2.42 8.14 2.58
CA ILE A 32 -2.82 7.18 3.62
C ILE A 32 -3.56 7.92 4.73
N ILE A 33 -4.70 7.38 5.15
CA ILE A 33 -5.53 7.88 6.23
C ILE A 33 -5.73 6.79 7.29
N ASP A 34 -6.28 7.21 8.42
CA ASP A 34 -6.62 6.35 9.55
C ASP A 34 -5.45 5.47 10.03
N ILE A 35 -4.25 6.04 10.11
CA ILE A 35 -3.06 5.30 10.51
C ILE A 35 -3.12 5.02 12.02
N HIS A 36 -3.13 3.74 12.37
CA HIS A 36 -2.99 3.22 13.72
C HIS A 36 -1.65 2.48 13.84
N ASN A 37 -0.58 3.24 14.08
CA ASN A 37 0.80 2.71 14.10
C ASN A 37 1.08 1.87 12.84
N ASP A 38 1.63 0.67 12.98
CA ASP A 38 1.79 -0.33 11.93
C ASP A 38 0.72 -1.45 12.01
N GLU A 39 -0.37 -1.25 12.77
CA GLU A 39 -1.43 -2.25 12.94
C GLU A 39 -2.49 -2.13 11.84
N PHE A 40 -2.87 -0.91 11.49
CA PHE A 40 -3.89 -0.64 10.49
C PHE A 40 -3.67 0.70 9.78
N ALA A 41 -4.08 0.77 8.52
CA ALA A 41 -4.34 2.02 7.81
C ALA A 41 -5.22 1.81 6.58
N ILE A 42 -5.65 2.92 5.98
CA ILE A 42 -6.37 2.93 4.71
C ILE A 42 -5.55 3.74 3.68
N GLY A 43 -5.01 3.05 2.68
CA GLY A 43 -4.39 3.69 1.52
C GLY A 43 -5.45 4.13 0.52
N ILE A 44 -5.28 5.30 -0.08
CA ILE A 44 -6.18 5.86 -1.08
C ILE A 44 -5.47 5.89 -2.42
N LYS A 45 -6.12 5.36 -3.45
CA LYS A 45 -5.69 5.44 -4.84
C LYS A 45 -6.85 5.84 -5.73
N ASN A 46 -6.76 7.02 -6.32
CA ASN A 46 -7.68 7.46 -7.35
C ASN A 46 -7.29 6.80 -8.67
N VAL A 47 -8.28 6.20 -9.34
CA VAL A 47 -8.11 5.56 -10.63
C VAL A 47 -8.58 6.51 -11.70
N THR A 48 -7.69 6.91 -12.60
CA THR A 48 -8.01 7.86 -13.68
C THR A 48 -7.57 7.30 -15.03
N PHE A 49 -8.32 7.64 -16.09
CA PHE A 49 -7.98 7.19 -17.44
C PHE A 49 -6.59 7.68 -17.87
N ASN A 50 -6.12 8.79 -17.30
CA ASN A 50 -4.82 9.39 -17.57
C ASN A 50 -3.64 8.67 -16.86
N GLU A 51 -3.67 7.35 -16.78
CA GLU A 51 -2.59 6.52 -16.23
C GLU A 51 -1.98 5.64 -17.32
N PRO A 52 -0.64 5.43 -17.31
CA PRO A 52 0.06 4.83 -18.45
C PRO A 52 -0.36 3.39 -18.75
N HIS A 53 -0.81 2.63 -17.75
CA HIS A 53 -1.22 1.25 -17.93
C HIS A 53 -2.55 1.11 -18.72
N PHE A 54 -3.40 2.14 -18.76
CA PHE A 54 -4.65 2.09 -19.53
C PHE A 54 -4.45 2.15 -21.04
N MET A 55 -3.27 2.57 -21.52
CA MET A 55 -2.91 2.46 -22.94
C MET A 55 -2.90 1.00 -23.42
N GLY A 56 -2.56 0.07 -22.52
CA GLY A 56 -2.40 -1.35 -22.84
C GLY A 56 -3.39 -2.29 -22.14
N HIS A 57 -4.11 -1.83 -21.11
CA HIS A 57 -4.97 -2.69 -20.29
C HIS A 57 -6.40 -2.15 -20.13
N PHE A 58 -7.25 -2.22 -21.16
CA PHE A 58 -6.97 -2.66 -22.54
C PHE A 58 -7.36 -1.53 -23.52
N PRO A 59 -6.81 -1.49 -24.75
CA PRO A 59 -7.23 -0.52 -25.75
C PRO A 59 -8.76 -0.53 -25.94
N GLY A 60 -9.42 0.62 -25.72
CA GLY A 60 -10.88 0.78 -25.81
C GLY A 60 -11.68 0.22 -24.62
N ARG A 61 -11.04 -0.41 -23.64
CA ARG A 61 -11.69 -0.95 -22.42
C ARG A 61 -10.74 -0.82 -21.23
N PRO A 62 -10.56 0.39 -20.67
CA PRO A 62 -9.63 0.62 -19.56
C PRO A 62 -10.13 -0.10 -18.32
N VAL A 63 -9.35 -1.02 -17.75
CA VAL A 63 -9.66 -1.73 -16.50
C VAL A 63 -8.40 -1.81 -15.66
N MET A 64 -8.49 -1.50 -14.37
CA MET A 64 -7.33 -1.49 -13.48
C MET A 64 -6.70 -2.89 -13.46
N PRO A 65 -5.41 -3.06 -13.77
CA PRO A 65 -4.76 -4.35 -13.64
C PRO A 65 -4.79 -4.81 -12.18
N GLY A 66 -5.33 -6.02 -11.93
CA GLY A 66 -5.49 -6.54 -10.56
C GLY A 66 -4.17 -6.59 -9.79
N ILE A 67 -3.05 -6.85 -10.45
CA ILE A 67 -1.74 -6.85 -9.80
C ILE A 67 -1.33 -5.46 -9.28
N LEU A 68 -1.74 -4.37 -9.94
CA LEU A 68 -1.47 -3.00 -9.48
C LEU A 68 -2.33 -2.63 -8.25
N ILE A 69 -3.48 -3.29 -8.07
CA ILE A 69 -4.28 -3.19 -6.83
C ILE A 69 -3.51 -3.85 -5.67
N VAL A 70 -2.95 -5.05 -5.89
CA VAL A 70 -2.13 -5.75 -4.88
C VAL A 70 -0.86 -4.94 -4.55
N GLU A 71 -0.22 -4.34 -5.55
CA GLU A 71 0.92 -3.45 -5.34
C GLU A 71 0.54 -2.22 -4.50
N GLY A 72 -0.61 -1.58 -4.76
CA GLY A 72 -1.11 -0.49 -3.92
C GLY A 72 -1.35 -0.89 -2.46
N MET A 73 -1.87 -2.10 -2.23
CA MET A 73 -1.97 -2.67 -0.88
C MET A 73 -0.59 -2.85 -0.22
N ALA A 74 0.38 -3.40 -0.97
CA ALA A 74 1.75 -3.60 -0.48
C ALA A 74 2.43 -2.28 -0.13
N GLN A 75 2.28 -1.25 -0.96
CA GLN A 75 2.84 0.09 -0.70
C GLN A 75 2.20 0.75 0.52
N THR A 76 0.89 0.57 0.72
CA THR A 76 0.20 1.08 1.92
C THR A 76 0.75 0.42 3.18
N ALA A 77 0.86 -0.91 3.20
CA ALA A 77 1.41 -1.67 4.31
C ALA A 77 2.90 -1.31 4.56
N GLY A 78 3.71 -1.23 3.50
CA GLY A 78 5.12 -0.86 3.59
C GLY A 78 5.33 0.56 4.13
N ALA A 79 4.49 1.51 3.73
CA ALA A 79 4.55 2.89 4.21
C ALA A 79 4.32 2.97 5.72
N ILE A 80 3.27 2.32 6.25
CA ILE A 80 3.00 2.37 7.71
C ILE A 80 4.06 1.64 8.53
N CYS A 81 4.64 0.56 8.00
CA CYS A 81 5.80 -0.07 8.62
C CYS A 81 6.99 0.88 8.67
N ALA A 82 7.31 1.58 7.57
CA ALA A 82 8.42 2.53 7.53
C ALA A 82 8.19 3.71 8.51
N ILE A 83 6.99 4.28 8.53
CA ILE A 83 6.60 5.36 9.44
C ILE A 83 6.78 4.92 10.90
N HIS A 84 6.25 3.75 11.27
CA HIS A 84 6.29 3.27 12.65
C HIS A 84 7.71 2.95 13.14
N ASN A 85 8.53 2.34 12.29
CA ASN A 85 9.89 1.90 12.65
C ASN A 85 10.95 2.98 12.43
N GLY A 86 10.58 4.15 11.88
CA GLY A 86 11.52 5.22 11.59
C GLY A 86 12.43 4.94 10.39
N PHE A 87 12.04 4.02 9.50
CA PHE A 87 12.73 3.78 8.24
C PHE A 87 12.43 4.90 7.24
N ASP A 88 13.32 5.07 6.26
CA ASP A 88 13.10 5.97 5.14
C ASP A 88 13.24 5.24 3.78
N LYS A 89 13.06 5.98 2.69
CA LYS A 89 13.18 5.48 1.31
C LYS A 89 14.50 4.77 0.96
N ARG A 90 15.55 4.86 1.80
CA ARG A 90 16.84 4.17 1.61
C ARG A 90 16.79 2.73 2.11
N GLU A 91 15.77 2.35 2.86
CA GLU A 91 15.54 0.99 3.37
C GLU A 91 14.30 0.38 2.67
N PRO A 92 14.43 -0.01 1.39
CA PRO A 92 13.28 -0.50 0.62
C PRO A 92 12.72 -1.79 1.20
N ALA A 93 11.39 -1.88 1.23
CA ALA A 93 10.69 -3.13 1.47
C ALA A 93 10.66 -3.97 0.19
N TYR A 94 11.01 -5.25 0.31
CA TYR A 94 10.93 -6.25 -0.74
C TYR A 94 9.70 -7.14 -0.51
N LEU A 95 8.86 -7.27 -1.54
CA LEU A 95 7.73 -8.18 -1.53
C LEU A 95 8.24 -9.63 -1.58
N ILE A 96 7.85 -10.45 -0.59
CA ILE A 96 8.32 -11.84 -0.45
C ILE A 96 7.24 -12.84 -0.82
N ALA A 97 5.98 -12.57 -0.46
CA ALA A 97 4.87 -13.48 -0.75
C ALA A 97 3.55 -12.73 -0.92
N ILE A 98 2.73 -13.26 -1.82
CA ILE A 98 1.31 -12.93 -1.94
C ILE A 98 0.54 -14.24 -1.80
N ASP A 99 -0.27 -14.34 -0.75
CA ASP A 99 -1.15 -15.48 -0.50
C ASP A 99 -2.61 -15.06 -0.62
N LYS A 100 -3.49 -16.01 -0.94
CA LYS A 100 -4.95 -15.84 -0.93
C LYS A 100 -5.47 -14.63 -1.72
N ALA A 101 -4.76 -14.21 -2.77
CA ALA A 101 -5.20 -13.11 -3.61
C ALA A 101 -6.49 -13.49 -4.36
N ARG A 102 -7.53 -12.66 -4.25
CA ARG A 102 -8.79 -12.85 -4.96
C ARG A 102 -9.33 -11.54 -5.48
N PHE A 103 -9.66 -11.50 -6.77
CA PHE A 103 -10.29 -10.36 -7.44
C PHE A 103 -11.78 -10.65 -7.62
N ARG A 104 -12.63 -9.81 -7.02
CA ARG A 104 -14.08 -10.00 -6.94
C ARG A 104 -14.82 -9.17 -7.98
N LYS A 105 -14.36 -7.95 -8.24
CA LYS A 105 -14.97 -7.00 -9.20
C LYS A 105 -13.89 -6.21 -9.94
N PRO A 106 -14.08 -5.89 -11.23
CA PRO A 106 -13.20 -4.98 -11.95
C PRO A 106 -13.31 -3.56 -11.40
N VAL A 107 -12.24 -2.79 -11.55
CA VAL A 107 -12.13 -1.38 -11.15
C VAL A 107 -11.80 -0.56 -12.39
N PHE A 108 -12.40 0.62 -12.51
CA PHE A 108 -12.37 1.45 -13.72
C PHE A 108 -11.93 2.88 -13.42
N PRO A 109 -11.50 3.65 -14.46
CA PRO A 109 -11.37 5.10 -14.33
C PRO A 109 -12.62 5.75 -13.70
N GLY A 110 -12.39 6.60 -12.70
CA GLY A 110 -13.44 7.23 -11.89
C GLY A 110 -13.61 6.59 -10.51
N ASP A 111 -13.19 5.35 -10.32
CA ASP A 111 -13.23 4.69 -9.02
C ASP A 111 -12.18 5.27 -8.08
N ARG A 112 -12.52 5.31 -6.79
CA ARG A 112 -11.55 5.52 -5.70
C ARG A 112 -11.35 4.21 -4.96
N LEU A 113 -10.13 3.67 -5.08
CA LEU A 113 -9.70 2.50 -4.33
C LEU A 113 -9.30 2.89 -2.92
N GLU A 114 -9.76 2.08 -1.98
CA GLU A 114 -9.34 2.13 -0.59
C GLU A 114 -8.69 0.80 -0.19
N PHE A 115 -7.42 0.85 0.17
CA PHE A 115 -6.61 -0.28 0.61
C PHE A 115 -6.60 -0.38 2.13
N HIS A 116 -7.52 -1.16 2.67
CA HIS A 116 -7.63 -1.43 4.10
C HIS A 116 -6.59 -2.50 4.45
N VAL A 117 -5.51 -2.12 5.14
CA VAL A 117 -4.43 -3.05 5.52
C VAL A 117 -4.47 -3.31 7.01
N HIS A 118 -4.43 -4.58 7.41
CA HIS A 118 -4.40 -5.00 8.82
C HIS A 118 -3.21 -5.93 9.06
N LYS A 119 -2.35 -5.59 10.02
CA LYS A 119 -1.21 -6.43 10.37
C LYS A 119 -1.70 -7.75 10.97
N ILE A 120 -1.26 -8.86 10.40
CA ILE A 120 -1.48 -10.19 10.97
C ILE A 120 -0.38 -10.48 11.99
N ARG A 121 0.88 -10.27 11.58
CA ARG A 121 2.06 -10.48 12.43
C ARG A 121 3.28 -9.72 11.91
N ASN A 122 4.19 -9.42 12.82
CA ASN A 122 5.57 -9.05 12.54
C ASN A 122 6.49 -10.14 13.14
N ARG A 123 7.60 -10.46 12.45
CA ARG A 123 8.73 -11.19 13.02
C ARG A 123 10.03 -10.60 12.49
N VAL A 124 10.80 -9.94 13.36
CA VAL A 124 12.05 -9.24 13.00
C VAL A 124 11.77 -8.22 11.90
N ASP A 125 12.35 -8.38 10.71
CA ASP A 125 12.15 -7.50 9.56
C ASP A 125 11.15 -8.08 8.54
N LEU A 126 10.33 -9.06 8.93
CA LEU A 126 9.25 -9.61 8.09
C LEU A 126 7.87 -9.18 8.62
N TRP A 127 7.10 -8.48 7.80
CA TRP A 127 5.73 -8.12 8.09
C TRP A 127 4.76 -8.90 7.22
N LYS A 128 3.64 -9.33 7.79
CA LYS A 128 2.52 -9.94 7.06
C LYS A 128 1.22 -9.20 7.36
N PHE A 129 0.51 -8.81 6.30
CA PHE A 129 -0.74 -8.07 6.35
C PHE A 129 -1.86 -8.85 5.67
N ASN A 130 -3.08 -8.69 6.19
CA ASN A 130 -4.32 -8.99 5.49
C ASN A 130 -4.84 -7.69 4.87
N CYS A 131 -5.10 -7.69 3.58
CA CYS A 131 -5.41 -6.49 2.82
C CYS A 131 -6.75 -6.67 2.08
N LEU A 132 -7.60 -5.64 2.14
CA LEU A 132 -8.83 -5.54 1.37
C LEU A 132 -8.79 -4.27 0.52
N ALA A 133 -9.12 -4.38 -0.76
CA ALA A 133 -9.38 -3.23 -1.62
C ALA A 133 -10.89 -3.05 -1.74
N LYS A 134 -11.35 -1.83 -1.50
CA LYS A 134 -12.76 -1.45 -1.59
C LYS A 134 -12.97 -0.30 -2.57
N VAL A 135 -14.15 -0.28 -3.18
CA VAL A 135 -14.71 0.86 -3.91
C VAL A 135 -16.14 1.03 -3.40
N GLU A 136 -16.49 2.20 -2.85
CA GLU A 136 -17.80 2.45 -2.22
C GLU A 136 -18.20 1.34 -1.23
N ASP A 137 -17.33 1.03 -0.26
CA ASP A 137 -17.50 -0.04 0.75
C ASP A 137 -17.62 -1.48 0.23
N LYS A 138 -17.65 -1.69 -1.09
CA LYS A 138 -17.70 -3.02 -1.70
C LYS A 138 -16.29 -3.56 -1.88
N VAL A 139 -16.01 -4.75 -1.36
CA VAL A 139 -14.73 -5.42 -1.57
C VAL A 139 -14.56 -5.80 -3.04
N VAL A 140 -13.55 -5.24 -3.70
CA VAL A 140 -13.19 -5.50 -5.10
C VAL A 140 -12.02 -6.45 -5.23
N ALA A 141 -11.09 -6.47 -4.26
CA ALA A 141 -10.01 -7.45 -4.17
C ALA A 141 -9.57 -7.68 -2.71
N GLU A 142 -8.88 -8.78 -2.46
CA GLU A 142 -8.28 -9.13 -1.17
C GLU A 142 -6.98 -9.90 -1.39
N ALA A 143 -6.04 -9.80 -0.46
CA ALA A 143 -4.79 -10.56 -0.45
C ALA A 143 -4.13 -10.58 0.93
N GLU A 144 -3.35 -11.61 1.23
CA GLU A 144 -2.36 -11.58 2.32
C GLU A 144 -0.99 -11.26 1.73
N ILE A 145 -0.34 -10.20 2.21
CA ILE A 145 0.92 -9.67 1.67
C ILE A 145 2.01 -9.81 2.71
N SER A 146 3.16 -10.38 2.33
CA SER A 146 4.35 -10.44 3.16
C SER A 146 5.49 -9.67 2.53
N ALA A 147 6.11 -8.77 3.29
CA ALA A 147 7.24 -7.96 2.85
C ALA A 147 8.35 -7.95 3.89
N MET A 148 9.58 -7.80 3.41
CA MET A 148 10.79 -7.75 4.24
C MET A 148 11.57 -6.47 3.95
N VAL A 149 12.01 -5.76 4.99
CA VAL A 149 12.96 -4.65 4.83
C VAL A 149 14.36 -5.23 4.90
N MET A 150 15.16 -5.03 3.85
CA MET A 150 16.57 -5.40 3.87
C MET A 150 17.37 -4.20 4.34
N ARG A 151 18.06 -4.35 5.48
CA ARG A 151 19.07 -3.38 5.89
C ARG A 151 20.32 -3.68 5.09
N GLU A 152 20.82 -2.72 4.30
CA GLU A 152 22.18 -2.83 3.78
C GLU A 152 23.12 -2.99 4.98
N GLN A 153 23.93 -4.05 4.99
CA GLN A 153 25.08 -4.07 5.88
C GLN A 153 25.92 -2.85 5.48
N ARG A 154 25.98 -1.84 6.35
CA ARG A 154 27.01 -0.81 6.20
C ARG A 154 28.33 -1.56 6.18
N ILE A 155 28.97 -1.60 5.01
CA ILE A 155 30.39 -1.87 4.96
C ILE A 155 30.99 -0.67 5.69
N GLU A 156 31.43 -0.90 6.93
CA GLU A 156 32.25 0.07 7.65
C GLU A 156 33.54 0.23 6.84
N GLU A 157 33.70 1.38 6.17
CA GLU A 157 35.01 1.87 5.71
C GLU A 157 35.78 2.48 6.89
#